data_AF-A0A170XE67-F1
#
_entry.id   AF-A0A170XE67-F1
#
_cell.length_a   1.000
_cell.length_b   1.000
_cell.length_c   1.000
_cell.angle_alpha   90.00
_cell.angle_beta   90.00
_cell.angle_gamma   90.00
#
_symmetry.space_group_name_H-M   'P 1'
#
loop_
_entity.id
_entity.type
_entity.pdbx_description
1 polymer ?
#
loop_
_entity_poly.entity_id
_entity_poly.type
_entity_poly.pdbx_seq_one_letter_code
_entity_poly.pdbx_strand_id
1 'polypeptide(L)'
;MIMALLFVYITAQQKKVDSFLQNEANGTKIIGSKSLEELVSKLKRPKKIMMLVKAGQGVDDMIGQLRGLLEPGDIIIDGGNSEYKDTTRREKECSDLGLLYVGTGVSGGEQGARKGPSLMPGGNHLAWPHIAPIFHSISAKVDGESCCD
;
A
#
# COMPACT_ATOMS: atom_id res chain seq x y z
N MET A 1 0.32 17.12 11.92
CA MET A 1 -0.84 16.33 11.44
C MET A 1 -0.65 16.10 9.95
N ILE A 2 0.01 14.99 9.56
CA ILE A 2 0.21 14.65 8.16
C ILE A 2 -1.16 14.21 7.62
N MET A 3 -1.84 15.11 6.89
CA MET A 3 -3.06 14.77 6.17
C MET A 3 -2.70 13.84 5.01
N ALA A 4 -2.66 12.54 5.27
CA ALA A 4 -2.63 11.54 4.22
C ALA A 4 -4.04 11.45 3.61
N LEU A 5 -4.17 11.92 2.37
CA LEU A 5 -5.35 11.67 1.55
C LEU A 5 -5.22 10.23 1.03
N LEU A 6 -6.14 9.34 1.41
CA LEU A 6 -6.12 7.95 0.99
C LEU A 6 -7.00 7.77 -0.25
N PHE A 7 -6.45 7.11 -1.26
CA PHE A 7 -7.19 6.74 -2.47
C PHE A 7 -7.40 5.24 -2.53
N VAL A 8 -8.61 4.82 -2.89
CA VAL A 8 -9.00 3.41 -2.89
C VAL A 8 -9.48 2.98 -4.29
N TYR A 9 -9.04 1.79 -4.69
CA TYR A 9 -9.42 1.10 -5.90
C TYR A 9 -9.55 -0.40 -5.61
N ILE A 10 -10.54 -1.06 -6.22
CA ILE A 10 -10.72 -2.52 -6.13
C ILE A 10 -10.97 -3.06 -7.53
N THR A 11 -10.14 -4.00 -7.96
CA THR A 11 -10.25 -4.63 -9.28
C THR A 11 -11.63 -5.26 -9.50
N ALA A 12 -12.25 -4.93 -10.64
CA ALA A 12 -13.53 -5.48 -11.13
C ALA A 12 -14.76 -5.30 -10.22
N GLN A 13 -14.66 -4.57 -9.10
CA GLN A 13 -15.73 -4.46 -8.11
C GLN A 13 -16.01 -3.01 -7.74
N GLN A 14 -16.38 -2.19 -8.73
CA GLN A 14 -16.73 -0.79 -8.52
C GLN A 14 -17.79 -0.60 -7.41
N LYS A 15 -18.77 -1.50 -7.36
CA LYS A 15 -19.81 -1.51 -6.31
C LYS A 15 -19.23 -1.56 -4.89
N LYS A 16 -18.08 -2.22 -4.66
CA LYS A 16 -17.43 -2.23 -3.35
C LYS A 16 -16.79 -0.90 -3.02
N VAL A 17 -16.16 -0.24 -3.99
CA VAL A 17 -15.63 1.13 -3.80
C VAL A 17 -16.77 2.07 -3.47
N ASP A 18 -17.86 2.04 -4.24
CA ASP A 18 -19.02 2.91 -4.03
C ASP A 18 -19.67 2.67 -2.67
N SER A 19 -19.86 1.39 -2.30
CA SER A 19 -20.40 1.01 -0.98
C SER A 19 -19.51 1.51 0.16
N PHE A 20 -18.19 1.34 0.06
CA PHE A 20 -17.26 1.79 1.09
C PHE A 20 -17.31 3.32 1.28
N LEU A 21 -17.37 4.07 0.17
CA LEU A 21 -17.48 5.53 0.20
C LEU A 21 -18.81 6.02 0.80
N GLN A 22 -19.90 5.31 0.55
CA GLN A 22 -21.22 5.67 1.08
C GLN A 22 -21.38 5.34 2.57
N ASN A 23 -20.61 4.36 3.07
CA ASN A 23 -20.71 3.85 4.42
C ASN A 23 -19.47 4.21 5.25
N GLU A 24 -18.49 3.31 5.38
CA GLU A 24 -17.40 3.40 6.35
C GLU A 24 -16.46 4.61 6.11
N ALA A 25 -16.34 5.03 4.85
CA ALA A 25 -15.55 6.20 4.46
C ALA A 25 -16.36 7.50 4.35
N ASN A 26 -17.67 7.46 4.64
CA ASN A 26 -18.52 8.66 4.57
C ASN A 26 -18.05 9.73 5.57
N GLY A 27 -17.95 10.98 5.12
CA GLY A 27 -17.43 12.10 5.93
C GLY A 27 -15.92 12.07 6.18
N THR A 28 -15.19 11.08 5.62
CA THR A 28 -13.73 11.04 5.69
C THR A 28 -13.10 11.77 4.49
N LYS A 29 -11.77 11.75 4.41
CA LYS A 29 -11.01 12.29 3.28
C LYS A 29 -10.67 11.20 2.24
N ILE A 30 -11.30 10.04 2.29
CA ILE A 30 -11.01 8.95 1.35
C ILE A 30 -11.66 9.26 0.00
N ILE A 31 -10.92 9.05 -1.09
CA ILE A 31 -11.39 9.27 -2.46
C ILE A 31 -11.31 7.96 -3.25
N GLY A 32 -12.42 7.53 -3.84
CA GLY A 32 -12.42 6.38 -4.74
C GLY A 32 -11.93 6.72 -6.15
N SER A 33 -11.54 5.67 -6.88
CA SER A 33 -11.22 5.75 -8.30
C SER A 33 -11.87 4.59 -9.04
N LYS A 34 -12.24 4.81 -10.31
CA LYS A 34 -12.92 3.84 -11.18
C LYS A 34 -11.97 3.01 -12.02
N SER A 35 -10.73 3.47 -12.17
CA SER A 35 -9.67 2.74 -12.85
C SER A 35 -8.34 2.90 -12.10
N LEU A 36 -7.37 2.05 -12.47
CA LEU A 36 -6.03 2.12 -11.90
C LEU A 36 -5.30 3.40 -12.37
N GLU A 37 -5.53 3.83 -13.60
CA GLU A 37 -5.01 5.08 -14.16
C GLU A 37 -5.55 6.29 -13.40
N GLU A 38 -6.86 6.30 -13.13
CA GLU A 38 -7.47 7.36 -12.33
C GLU A 38 -6.88 7.39 -10.91
N LEU A 39 -6.69 6.22 -10.28
CA LEU A 39 -6.04 6.11 -8.98
C LEU A 39 -4.64 6.74 -9.02
N VAL A 40 -3.81 6.27 -9.95
CA VAL A 40 -2.41 6.68 -10.08
C VAL A 40 -2.30 8.17 -10.38
N SER A 41 -3.20 8.73 -11.20
CA SER A 41 -3.20 10.17 -11.55
C SER A 41 -3.46 11.09 -10.35
N LYS A 42 -4.13 10.60 -9.31
CA LYS A 42 -4.47 11.38 -8.12
C LYS A 42 -3.38 11.36 -7.04
N LEU A 43 -2.37 10.51 -7.17
CA LEU A 43 -1.31 10.35 -6.17
C LEU A 43 -0.22 11.41 -6.34
N LYS A 44 0.25 11.94 -5.20
CA LYS A 44 1.43 12.81 -5.16
C LYS A 44 2.71 11.99 -5.34
N ARG A 45 3.69 12.57 -6.03
CA ARG A 45 5.02 11.96 -6.18
C ARG A 45 5.88 12.07 -4.90
N PRO A 46 6.77 11.09 -4.63
CA PRO A 46 6.77 9.77 -5.24
C PRO A 46 5.47 9.05 -4.90
N LYS A 47 4.83 8.41 -5.90
CA LYS A 47 3.53 7.75 -5.71
C LYS A 47 3.73 6.58 -4.75
N LYS A 48 2.80 6.39 -3.83
CA LYS A 48 2.83 5.33 -2.82
C LYS A 48 1.58 4.49 -2.96
N ILE A 49 1.73 3.24 -3.37
CA ILE A 49 0.61 2.33 -3.65
C ILE A 49 0.74 1.10 -2.77
N MET A 50 -0.20 0.94 -1.85
CA MET A 50 -0.29 -0.26 -1.01
C MET A 50 -1.30 -1.23 -1.60
N MET A 51 -0.86 -2.47 -1.80
CA MET A 51 -1.65 -3.58 -2.31
C MET A 51 -2.04 -4.49 -1.14
N LEU A 52 -3.34 -4.76 -1.02
CA LEU A 52 -3.91 -5.76 -0.13
C LEU A 52 -4.75 -6.73 -0.96
N VAL A 53 -4.06 -7.51 -1.78
CA VAL A 53 -4.66 -8.48 -2.72
C VAL A 53 -4.29 -9.90 -2.32
N LYS A 54 -4.93 -10.88 -2.96
CA LYS A 54 -4.61 -12.29 -2.73
C LYS A 54 -3.15 -12.56 -3.12
N ALA A 55 -2.38 -13.17 -2.21
CA ALA A 55 -1.00 -13.54 -2.43
C ALA A 55 -0.81 -14.48 -3.63
N GLY A 56 0.39 -14.48 -4.20
CA GLY A 56 0.71 -15.18 -5.46
C GLY A 56 0.33 -14.36 -6.68
N GLN A 57 -0.28 -14.99 -7.68
CA GLN A 57 -0.53 -14.38 -9.00
C GLN A 57 -1.25 -13.03 -8.95
N GLY A 58 -2.17 -12.82 -7.99
CA GLY A 58 -2.90 -11.55 -7.89
C GLY A 58 -1.99 -10.35 -7.60
N VAL A 59 -0.88 -10.55 -6.89
CA VAL A 59 0.13 -9.52 -6.67
C VAL A 59 0.92 -9.27 -7.96
N ASP A 60 1.32 -10.32 -8.66
CA ASP A 60 2.10 -10.20 -9.90
C ASP A 60 1.29 -9.51 -11.02
N ASP A 61 0.01 -9.83 -11.15
CA ASP A 61 -0.90 -9.19 -12.11
C ASP A 61 -1.07 -7.69 -11.81
N MET A 62 -1.14 -7.32 -10.53
CA MET A 62 -1.26 -5.92 -10.10
C MET A 62 0.04 -5.15 -10.36
N ILE A 63 1.19 -5.74 -10.02
CA ILE A 63 2.50 -5.17 -10.34
C ILE A 63 2.63 -4.96 -11.85
N GLY A 64 2.23 -5.95 -12.67
CA GLY A 64 2.24 -5.85 -14.13
C GLY A 64 1.44 -4.65 -14.65
N GLN A 65 0.23 -4.43 -14.13
CA GLN A 65 -0.60 -3.28 -14.50
C GLN A 65 0.02 -1.95 -14.04
N LEU A 66 0.59 -1.91 -12.84
CA LEU A 66 1.20 -0.70 -12.27
C LEU A 66 2.47 -0.26 -13.03
N ARG A 67 3.27 -1.19 -13.54
CA ARG A 67 4.53 -0.88 -14.26
C ARG A 67 4.34 0.10 -15.41
N GLY A 68 3.20 0.08 -16.09
CA GLY A 68 2.89 1.00 -17.20
C GLY A 68 2.44 2.41 -16.76
N LEU A 69 2.19 2.63 -15.47
CA LEU A 69 1.60 3.86 -14.92
C LEU A 69 2.52 4.57 -13.92
N LEU A 70 3.58 3.90 -13.50
CA LEU A 70 4.55 4.38 -12.54
C LEU A 70 5.83 4.85 -13.21
N GLU A 71 6.54 5.74 -12.54
CA GLU A 71 7.83 6.27 -12.98
C GLU A 71 8.92 5.94 -11.96
N PRO A 72 10.21 5.96 -12.36
CA PRO A 72 11.31 5.71 -11.43
C PRO A 72 11.21 6.54 -10.15
N GLY A 73 11.39 5.89 -9.01
CA GLY A 73 11.22 6.45 -7.66
C GLY A 73 9.81 6.28 -7.06
N ASP A 74 8.79 5.89 -7.84
CA ASP A 74 7.49 5.51 -7.31
C ASP A 74 7.58 4.20 -6.50
N ILE A 75 6.67 4.04 -5.54
CA ILE A 75 6.74 3.03 -4.47
C ILE A 75 5.53 2.09 -4.53
N ILE A 76 5.82 0.79 -4.65
CA ILE A 76 4.86 -0.30 -4.52
C ILE A 76 5.06 -0.98 -3.16
N ILE A 77 3.99 -1.14 -2.41
CA ILE A 77 3.98 -1.78 -1.09
C ILE A 77 3.04 -2.99 -1.16
N ASP A 78 3.56 -4.20 -0.95
CA ASP A 78 2.76 -5.41 -0.80
C ASP A 78 2.51 -5.67 0.69
N GLY A 79 1.27 -5.42 1.14
CA GLY A 79 0.84 -5.70 2.52
C GLY A 79 0.17 -7.06 2.69
N GLY A 80 0.18 -7.90 1.65
CA GLY A 80 -0.37 -9.25 1.70
C GLY A 80 0.54 -10.24 2.42
N ASN A 81 0.03 -11.46 2.63
CA ASN A 81 0.80 -12.58 3.18
C ASN A 81 1.58 -13.29 2.06
N SER A 82 2.44 -12.54 1.37
CA SER A 82 3.29 -13.07 0.29
C SER A 82 4.44 -13.92 0.82
N GLU A 83 4.83 -14.94 0.05
CA GLU A 83 6.02 -15.75 0.31
C GLU A 83 7.29 -14.91 0.16
N TYR A 84 8.27 -15.02 1.07
CA TYR A 84 9.44 -14.14 1.07
C TYR A 84 10.29 -14.26 -0.20
N LYS A 85 10.31 -15.44 -0.83
CA LYS A 85 11.00 -15.66 -2.11
C LYS A 85 10.35 -14.87 -3.24
N ASP A 86 9.02 -14.76 -3.25
CA ASP A 86 8.30 -13.93 -4.20
C ASP A 86 8.59 -12.45 -3.96
N THR A 87 8.61 -12.02 -2.69
CA THR A 87 8.99 -10.65 -2.31
C THR A 87 10.38 -10.30 -2.83
N THR A 88 11.36 -11.19 -2.64
CA THR A 88 12.75 -11.00 -3.11
C THR A 88 12.81 -10.88 -4.64
N ARG A 89 12.09 -11.75 -5.36
CA ARG A 89 12.00 -11.69 -6.83
C ARG A 89 11.36 -10.38 -7.30
N ARG A 90 10.22 -10.00 -6.70
CA ARG A 90 9.47 -8.78 -7.06
C ARG A 90 10.26 -7.52 -6.76
N GLU A 91 11.01 -7.50 -5.66
CA GLU A 91 11.91 -6.40 -5.35
C GLU A 91 12.93 -6.20 -6.46
N LYS A 92 13.59 -7.27 -6.90
CA LYS A 92 14.54 -7.20 -8.01
C LYS A 92 13.89 -6.70 -9.29
N GLU A 93 12.77 -7.29 -9.69
CA GLU A 93 12.08 -6.92 -10.94
C GLU A 93 11.60 -5.46 -10.94
N CYS A 94 11.14 -4.95 -9.80
CA CYS A 94 10.75 -3.55 -9.66
C CYS A 94 11.97 -2.63 -9.69
N SER A 95 13.06 -3.02 -9.02
CA SER A 95 14.32 -2.27 -8.99
C SER A 95 14.94 -2.13 -10.39
N ASP A 96 14.87 -3.17 -11.22
CA ASP A 96 15.32 -3.15 -12.62
C ASP A 96 14.56 -2.10 -13.47
N LEU A 97 13.38 -1.65 -13.01
CA LEU A 97 12.56 -0.59 -13.61
C LEU A 97 12.69 0.77 -12.89
N GLY A 98 13.55 0.86 -11.89
CA GLY A 98 13.71 2.05 -11.05
C GLY A 98 12.57 2.25 -10.04
N LEU A 99 11.69 1.26 -9.85
CA LEU A 99 10.60 1.30 -8.87
C LEU A 99 11.09 0.80 -7.52
N LEU A 100 10.59 1.41 -6.44
CA LEU A 100 10.91 1.00 -5.08
C LEU A 100 9.83 0.02 -4.61
N TYR A 101 10.23 -1.20 -4.23
CA TYR A 101 9.31 -2.23 -3.76
C TYR A 101 9.53 -2.53 -2.29
N VAL A 102 8.44 -2.62 -1.54
CA VAL A 102 8.42 -2.95 -0.12
C VAL A 102 7.43 -4.08 0.10
N GLY A 103 7.88 -5.21 0.66
CA GLY A 103 7.00 -6.19 1.26
C GLY A 103 6.79 -5.85 2.72
N THR A 104 5.56 -5.87 3.22
CA THR A 104 5.28 -5.62 4.64
C THR A 104 4.36 -6.67 5.21
N GLY A 105 4.78 -7.31 6.30
CA GLY A 105 3.86 -8.08 7.13
C GLY A 105 2.86 -7.14 7.82
N VAL A 106 1.61 -7.56 7.93
CA VAL A 106 0.56 -6.83 8.68
C VAL A 106 -0.10 -7.80 9.65
N SER A 107 -0.02 -7.50 10.95
CA SER A 107 -0.58 -8.37 12.01
C SER A 107 -1.53 -7.62 12.94
N GLY A 108 -2.48 -8.34 13.53
CA GLY A 108 -3.51 -7.82 14.45
C GLY A 108 -4.96 -8.06 14.01
N GLY A 109 -5.17 -8.70 12.85
CA GLY A 109 -6.50 -8.94 12.30
C GLY A 109 -7.26 -7.66 11.96
N GLU A 110 -8.57 -7.76 11.76
CA GLU A 110 -9.41 -6.61 11.37
C GLU A 110 -9.39 -5.48 12.42
N GLN A 111 -9.50 -5.84 13.71
CA GLN A 111 -9.46 -4.87 14.80
C GLN A 111 -8.10 -4.18 14.92
N GLY A 112 -7.01 -4.93 14.76
CA GLY A 112 -5.66 -4.38 14.71
C GLY A 112 -5.50 -3.42 13.54
N ALA A 113 -5.89 -3.82 12.33
CA ALA A 113 -5.83 -2.95 11.15
C ALA A 113 -6.57 -1.62 11.35
N ARG A 114 -7.69 -1.61 12.10
CA ARG A 114 -8.46 -0.40 12.38
C ARG A 114 -7.85 0.51 13.46
N LYS A 115 -7.21 -0.07 14.48
CA LYS A 115 -6.81 0.64 15.71
C LYS A 115 -5.30 0.85 15.85
N GLY A 116 -4.51 0.07 15.13
CA GLY A 116 -3.06 0.01 15.25
C GLY A 116 -2.56 -1.41 15.00
N PRO A 117 -2.17 -1.78 13.77
CA PRO A 117 -1.55 -3.08 13.51
C PRO A 117 -0.07 -3.06 13.89
N SER A 118 0.53 -4.24 13.97
CA SER A 118 1.98 -4.37 13.83
C SER A 118 2.30 -4.40 12.33
N LEU A 119 3.30 -3.61 11.92
CA LEU A 119 3.78 -3.52 10.54
C LEU A 119 5.25 -3.91 10.49
N MET A 120 5.62 -4.72 9.52
CA MET A 120 6.97 -5.27 9.38
C MET A 120 7.49 -5.04 7.94
N PRO A 121 7.82 -3.79 7.56
CA PRO A 121 8.27 -3.44 6.22
C PRO A 121 9.70 -3.93 5.94
N GLY A 122 9.94 -4.42 4.73
CA GLY A 122 11.25 -4.82 4.23
C GLY A 122 11.35 -4.70 2.70
N GLY A 123 12.57 -4.68 2.18
CA GLY A 123 12.86 -4.48 0.75
C GLY A 123 13.70 -3.24 0.53
N ASN A 124 13.31 -2.39 -0.44
CA ASN A 124 14.15 -1.29 -0.87
C ASN A 124 14.20 -0.14 0.16
N HIS A 125 15.35 0.02 0.82
CA HIS A 125 15.57 1.03 1.87
C HIS A 125 15.32 2.48 1.44
N LEU A 126 15.41 2.80 0.14
CA LEU A 126 15.12 4.15 -0.37
C LEU A 126 13.64 4.52 -0.24
N ALA A 127 12.74 3.53 -0.12
CA ALA A 127 11.32 3.78 0.11
C ALA A 127 11.04 4.26 1.54
N TRP A 128 11.87 3.88 2.51
CA TRP A 128 11.59 4.05 3.94
C TRP A 128 11.30 5.50 4.35
N PRO A 129 12.12 6.51 3.96
CA PRO A 129 11.84 7.90 4.32
C PRO A 129 10.49 8.42 3.83
N HIS A 130 9.94 7.81 2.76
CA HIS A 130 8.66 8.20 2.18
C HIS A 130 7.44 7.53 2.84
N ILE A 131 7.62 6.34 3.45
CA ILE A 131 6.53 5.55 4.01
C ILE A 131 6.52 5.54 5.54
N ALA A 132 7.68 5.68 6.20
CA ALA A 132 7.83 5.63 7.65
C ALA A 132 6.87 6.58 8.39
N PRO A 133 6.66 7.84 7.97
CA PRO A 133 5.74 8.73 8.67
C PRO A 133 4.29 8.21 8.68
N ILE A 134 3.87 7.54 7.60
CA ILE A 134 2.53 6.95 7.51
C ILE A 134 2.47 5.70 8.37
N PHE A 135 3.44 4.79 8.20
CA PHE A 135 3.49 3.52 8.90
C PHE A 135 3.57 3.71 10.42
N HIS A 136 4.42 4.61 10.89
CA HIS A 136 4.47 4.98 12.29
C HIS A 136 3.16 5.63 12.74
N SER A 137 2.50 6.47 11.94
CA SER A 137 1.25 7.10 12.40
C SER A 137 0.10 6.11 12.60
N ILE A 138 0.09 5.00 11.85
CA ILE A 138 -1.01 4.03 11.87
C ILE A 138 -0.72 2.80 12.71
N SER A 139 0.54 2.50 13.05
CA SER A 139 0.90 1.29 13.82
C SER A 139 0.40 1.34 15.26
N ALA A 140 0.34 0.19 15.91
CA ALA A 140 0.26 0.10 17.37
C ALA A 140 1.41 0.87 18.05
N LYS A 141 1.18 1.26 19.31
CA LYS A 141 2.15 1.96 20.15
C LYS A 141 2.34 1.25 21.49
N VAL A 142 3.60 1.12 21.91
CA VAL A 142 3.99 0.62 23.24
C VAL A 142 4.99 1.63 23.80
N ASP A 143 4.71 2.17 24.98
CA ASP A 143 5.54 3.19 25.64
C ASP A 143 5.88 4.41 24.77
N GLY A 144 4.97 4.77 23.86
CA GLY A 144 5.13 5.86 22.90
C GLY A 144 5.89 5.48 21.63
N GLU A 145 6.49 4.29 21.58
CA GLU A 145 7.22 3.77 20.43
C GLU A 145 6.33 3.04 19.44
N SER A 146 6.73 3.07 18.17
CA SER A 146 6.02 2.46 17.05
C SER A 146 6.25 0.95 16.99
N CYS A 147 5.18 0.14 16.90
CA CYS A 147 5.29 -1.27 16.51
C CYS A 147 5.50 -1.42 14.99
N CYS A 148 6.47 -0.70 14.46
CA CYS A 148 6.88 -0.69 13.07
C CYS A 148 8.25 -0.03 12.97
N ASP A 149 9.25 -0.77 12.48
CA ASP A 149 10.59 -0.33 12.09
C ASP A 149 11.13 -1.27 10.99
#